data_AF-A0A8J3ZEJ8-F1
#
_entry.id   AF-A0A8J3ZEJ8-F1
#
_cell.length_a   1.000
_cell.length_b   1.000
_cell.length_c   1.000
_cell.angle_alpha   90.00
_cell.angle_beta   90.00
_cell.angle_gamma   90.00
#
_symmetry.space_group_name_H-M   'P 1'
#
loop_
_entity.id
_entity.type
_entity.pdbx_description
1 polymer ?
#
loop_
_entity_poly.entity_id
_entity_poly.type
_entity_poly.pdbx_seq_one_letter_code
_entity_poly.pdbx_strand_id
1 'polypeptide(L)'
;MKPPFVRLEIGTGWYGVTKLRWRTWLRRTWLSWVLAGCYLAIAAAVVLVTTGTGGEGPCWLTLVRWGFTAGLVLLVAVRIVLEGTVSKPVAGEPPPWDRQIVDPWWTTIHTLTGVVLGFWLTPYFVAAVVTVLWEVLEISVPGFGDDEVNGNRIADNAVAWLGWLVAAGTSALAGATSVPLIA
;
A
#
# COMPACT_ATOMS: atom_id res chain seq x y z
N MET A 1 11.87 -14.28 -34.66
CA MET A 1 12.46 -13.64 -33.46
C MET A 1 11.75 -14.16 -32.22
N LYS A 2 12.47 -14.47 -31.12
CA LYS A 2 11.83 -14.86 -29.86
C LYS A 2 11.30 -13.60 -29.15
N PRO A 3 10.08 -13.60 -28.58
CA PRO A 3 9.59 -12.43 -27.85
C PRO A 3 10.40 -12.19 -26.57
N PRO A 4 10.48 -10.93 -26.10
CA PRO A 4 11.28 -10.54 -24.93
C PRO A 4 10.79 -11.23 -23.65
N PHE A 5 11.69 -11.34 -22.65
CA PHE A 5 11.40 -11.99 -21.37
C PHE A 5 10.43 -11.17 -20.51
N VAL A 6 10.53 -9.83 -20.59
CA VAL A 6 9.66 -8.86 -19.93
C VAL A 6 9.12 -7.90 -20.99
N ARG A 7 7.84 -7.55 -20.88
CA ARG A 7 7.19 -6.54 -21.72
C ARG A 7 6.51 -5.53 -20.81
N LEU A 8 6.80 -4.25 -21.00
CA LEU A 8 6.00 -3.17 -20.43
C LEU A 8 4.76 -2.97 -21.29
N GLU A 9 3.59 -3.07 -20.67
CA GLU A 9 2.30 -2.70 -21.25
C GLU A 9 1.87 -1.38 -20.63
N ILE A 10 1.66 -0.37 -21.47
CA ILE A 10 1.19 0.96 -21.05
C ILE A 10 -0.19 1.15 -21.66
N GLY A 11 -1.22 1.03 -20.83
CA GLY A 11 -2.58 1.41 -21.20
C GLY A 11 -2.68 2.93 -21.32
N THR A 12 -3.50 3.41 -22.26
CA THR A 12 -3.72 4.84 -22.47
C THR A 12 -4.75 5.41 -21.49
N GLY A 13 -4.43 6.55 -20.87
CA GLY A 13 -5.36 7.31 -20.03
C GLY A 13 -5.61 6.72 -18.63
N TRP A 14 -6.60 7.26 -17.93
CA TRP A 14 -6.95 6.90 -16.55
C TRP A 14 -7.42 5.45 -16.38
N TYR A 15 -8.11 4.93 -17.39
CA TYR A 15 -8.56 3.53 -17.45
C TYR A 15 -7.52 2.60 -18.06
N GLY A 16 -6.34 3.12 -18.43
CA GLY A 16 -5.22 2.32 -18.89
C GLY A 16 -4.63 1.50 -17.74
N VAL A 17 -4.18 0.29 -18.03
CA VAL A 17 -3.40 -0.53 -17.11
C VAL A 17 -1.92 -0.38 -17.47
N THR A 18 -1.09 0.07 -16.52
CA THR A 18 0.37 0.03 -16.68
C THR A 18 0.91 -1.18 -15.94
N LYS A 19 1.59 -2.09 -16.66
CA LYS A 19 2.04 -3.35 -16.09
C LYS A 19 3.32 -3.88 -16.74
N LEU A 20 4.23 -4.43 -15.94
CA LEU A 20 5.33 -5.27 -16.45
C LEU A 20 4.84 -6.73 -16.54
N ARG A 21 4.61 -7.21 -17.76
CA ARG A 21 4.25 -8.61 -18.03
C ARG A 21 5.50 -9.46 -18.28
N TRP A 22 5.64 -10.50 -17.47
CA TRP A 22 6.73 -11.47 -17.54
C TRP A 22 6.27 -12.71 -18.31
N ARG A 23 7.06 -13.14 -19.30
CA ARG A 23 6.66 -14.14 -20.30
C ARG A 23 6.18 -15.48 -19.72
N THR A 24 6.65 -15.87 -18.54
CA THR A 24 6.30 -17.14 -17.88
C THR A 24 5.54 -16.95 -16.56
N TRP A 25 5.28 -15.71 -16.13
CA TRP A 25 4.77 -15.40 -14.80
C TRP A 25 3.49 -14.57 -14.93
N LEU A 26 2.41 -15.25 -15.29
CA LEU A 26 1.05 -14.68 -15.34
C LEU A 26 0.30 -14.86 -14.01
N ARG A 27 0.98 -15.30 -12.94
CA ARG A 27 0.37 -15.59 -11.62
C ARG A 27 1.36 -15.25 -10.49
N ARG A 28 0.83 -14.94 -9.29
CA ARG A 28 1.63 -14.86 -8.05
C ARG A 28 2.44 -16.15 -7.91
N THR A 29 3.76 -16.02 -7.91
CA THR A 29 4.70 -17.11 -7.63
C THR A 29 5.25 -16.98 -6.22
N TRP A 30 5.96 -18.00 -5.72
CA TRP A 30 6.67 -17.92 -4.44
C TRP A 30 7.63 -16.71 -4.38
N LEU A 31 8.31 -16.39 -5.48
CA LEU A 31 9.21 -15.23 -5.54
C LEU A 31 8.43 -13.91 -5.47
N SER A 32 7.20 -13.87 -6.02
CA SER A 32 6.34 -12.69 -5.91
C SER A 32 6.05 -12.39 -4.43
N TRP A 33 5.77 -13.44 -3.65
CA TRP A 33 5.59 -13.33 -2.19
C TRP A 33 6.87 -12.96 -1.45
N VAL A 34 8.02 -13.48 -1.86
CA VAL A 34 9.32 -13.09 -1.28
C VAL A 34 9.57 -11.59 -1.51
N LEU A 35 9.35 -11.08 -2.73
CA LEU A 35 9.53 -9.66 -3.03
C LEU A 35 8.58 -8.77 -2.23
N ALA A 36 7.31 -9.15 -2.12
CA ALA A 36 6.33 -8.45 -1.29
C ALA A 36 6.74 -8.47 0.20
N GLY A 37 7.19 -9.61 0.71
CA GLY A 37 7.69 -9.74 2.09
C GLY A 37 8.94 -8.89 2.35
N CYS A 38 9.90 -8.88 1.42
CA CYS A 38 11.09 -8.03 1.50
C CYS A 38 10.71 -6.55 1.51
N TYR A 39 9.79 -6.14 0.63
CA TYR A 39 9.29 -4.77 0.62
C TYR A 39 8.66 -4.39 1.96
N LEU A 40 7.74 -5.21 2.49
CA LEU A 40 7.08 -4.94 3.77
C LEU A 40 8.08 -4.85 4.93
N ALA A 41 9.09 -5.73 4.95
CA ALA A 41 10.14 -5.71 5.96
C ALA A 41 11.00 -4.43 5.88
N ILE A 42 11.41 -4.03 4.68
CA ILE A 42 12.20 -2.81 4.47
C ILE A 42 11.37 -1.57 4.81
N ALA A 43 10.13 -1.49 4.33
CA ALA A 43 9.22 -0.39 4.63
C ALA A 43 9.00 -0.25 6.14
N ALA A 44 8.73 -1.37 6.83
CA ALA A 44 8.59 -1.37 8.29
C ALA A 44 9.87 -0.89 8.99
N ALA A 45 11.05 -1.35 8.57
CA ALA A 45 12.31 -0.91 9.14
C ALA A 45 12.56 0.59 8.93
N VAL A 46 12.34 1.11 7.72
CA VAL A 46 12.47 2.54 7.40
C VAL A 46 11.50 3.36 8.24
N VAL A 47 10.24 2.94 8.32
CA VAL A 47 9.23 3.60 9.15
C VAL A 47 9.64 3.59 10.62
N LEU A 48 10.10 2.46 11.16
CA LEU A 48 10.53 2.36 12.56
C LEU A 48 11.71 3.29 12.88
N VAL A 49 12.67 3.43 11.97
CA VAL A 49 13.86 4.27 12.17
C VAL A 49 13.55 5.76 12.02
N THR A 50 12.58 6.11 11.17
CA THR A 50 12.23 7.51 10.85
C THR A 50 11.05 8.04 11.66
N THR A 51 10.27 7.14 12.26
CA THR A 51 9.25 7.49 13.23
C THR A 51 9.94 8.11 14.43
N GLY A 52 9.71 9.42 14.64
CA GLY A 52 10.09 10.04 15.90
C GLY A 52 9.45 9.22 17.01
N THR A 53 10.24 8.75 17.98
CA THR A 53 9.72 8.08 19.18
C THR A 53 8.71 9.04 19.78
N GLY A 54 7.42 8.82 19.47
CA GLY A 54 6.41 9.86 19.62
C GLY A 54 6.51 10.43 21.01
N GLY A 55 6.88 11.71 21.11
CA GLY A 55 7.11 12.38 22.39
C GLY A 55 5.95 12.10 23.34
N GLU A 56 6.25 12.11 24.65
CA GLU A 56 5.37 11.74 25.77
C GLU A 56 3.91 12.19 25.59
N GLY A 57 3.16 11.43 24.79
CA GLY A 57 1.77 11.70 24.48
C GLY A 57 0.90 11.13 25.58
N PRO A 58 -0.36 11.56 25.68
CA PRO A 58 -1.28 10.96 26.63
C PRO A 58 -1.43 9.47 26.33
N CYS A 59 -1.58 8.65 27.38
CA CYS A 59 -1.59 7.18 27.26
C CYS A 59 -2.63 6.64 26.26
N TRP A 60 -3.77 7.34 26.11
CA TRP A 60 -4.80 6.98 25.14
C TRP A 60 -4.31 7.04 23.69
N LEU A 61 -3.39 7.95 23.36
CA LEU A 61 -2.86 8.09 22.00
C LEU A 61 -2.02 6.86 21.62
N THR A 62 -1.27 6.31 22.57
CA THR A 62 -0.53 5.06 22.38
C THR A 62 -1.48 3.89 22.13
N LEU A 63 -2.60 3.81 22.84
CA LEU A 63 -3.62 2.79 22.58
C LEU A 63 -4.24 2.93 21.19
N VAL A 64 -4.54 4.16 20.75
CA VAL A 64 -5.03 4.44 19.39
C VAL A 64 -4.02 3.99 18.33
N ARG A 65 -2.75 4.37 18.47
CA ARG A 65 -1.66 3.97 17.56
C ARG A 65 -1.59 2.46 17.39
N TRP A 66 -1.50 1.72 18.49
CA TRP A 66 -1.42 0.25 18.44
C TRP A 66 -2.71 -0.38 17.94
N GLY A 67 -3.88 0.18 18.28
CA GLY A 67 -5.17 -0.30 17.79
C GLY A 67 -5.28 -0.21 16.27
N PHE A 68 -4.93 0.94 15.68
CA PHE A 68 -4.92 1.11 14.23
C PHE A 68 -3.86 0.22 13.56
N THR A 69 -2.66 0.10 14.13
CA THR A 69 -1.62 -0.80 13.60
C THR A 69 -2.10 -2.26 13.59
N ALA A 70 -2.65 -2.75 14.70
CA ALA A 70 -3.15 -4.12 14.79
C ALA A 70 -4.33 -4.37 13.82
N GLY A 71 -5.25 -3.39 13.72
CA GLY A 71 -6.37 -3.44 12.79
C GLY A 71 -5.91 -3.50 11.33
N LEU A 72 -4.92 -2.69 10.94
CA LEU A 72 -4.33 -2.72 9.60
C LEU A 72 -3.67 -4.07 9.30
N VAL A 73 -2.82 -4.58 10.21
CA VAL A 73 -2.14 -5.87 10.04
C VAL A 73 -3.16 -7.00 9.88
N LEU A 74 -4.21 -7.01 10.70
CA LEU A 74 -5.28 -8.01 10.61
C LEU A 74 -6.03 -7.90 9.27
N LEU A 75 -6.38 -6.68 8.84
CA LEU A 75 -7.09 -6.47 7.58
C LEU A 75 -6.27 -6.93 6.37
N VAL A 76 -4.98 -6.60 6.33
CA VAL A 76 -4.04 -7.04 5.28
C VAL A 76 -3.92 -8.56 5.29
N ALA A 77 -3.71 -9.17 6.46
CA ALA A 77 -3.61 -10.63 6.58
C ALA A 77 -4.88 -11.35 6.09
N VAL A 78 -6.05 -10.88 6.53
CA VAL A 78 -7.35 -11.42 6.09
C VAL A 78 -7.50 -11.29 4.58
N ARG A 79 -7.18 -10.12 4.01
CA ARG A 79 -7.30 -9.91 2.56
C ARG A 79 -6.37 -10.79 1.75
N ILE A 80 -5.11 -10.91 2.16
CA ILE A 80 -4.14 -11.83 1.54
C ILE A 80 -4.67 -13.27 1.54
N VAL A 81 -5.21 -13.72 2.68
CA VAL A 81 -5.79 -15.07 2.80
C VAL A 81 -7.00 -15.24 1.88
N LEU A 82 -7.94 -14.30 1.90
CA LEU A 82 -9.15 -14.36 1.07
C LEU A 82 -8.83 -14.34 -0.42
N GLU A 83 -7.90 -13.49 -0.86
CA GLU A 83 -7.46 -13.46 -2.26
C GLU A 83 -6.75 -14.74 -2.68
N GLY A 84 -5.97 -15.33 -1.77
CA GLY A 84 -5.27 -16.58 -2.00
C GLY A 84 -6.18 -17.81 -2.05
N THR A 85 -7.36 -17.75 -1.42
CA THR A 85 -8.23 -18.92 -1.19
C THR A 85 -9.59 -18.86 -1.90
N VAL A 86 -10.16 -17.67 -2.10
CA VAL A 86 -11.56 -17.50 -2.52
C VAL A 86 -11.70 -16.80 -3.88
N SER A 87 -10.73 -15.96 -4.29
CA SER A 87 -11.01 -14.89 -5.26
C SER A 87 -10.57 -15.10 -6.71
N LYS A 88 -10.36 -16.32 -7.21
CA LYS A 88 -10.11 -16.53 -8.66
C LYS A 88 -11.25 -17.31 -9.32
N PRO A 89 -12.37 -16.64 -9.65
CA PRO A 89 -13.55 -17.28 -10.24
C PRO A 89 -13.27 -17.92 -11.60
N VAL A 90 -12.28 -17.44 -12.35
CA VAL A 90 -11.73 -18.09 -13.55
C VAL A 90 -10.25 -17.75 -13.63
N ALA A 91 -9.41 -18.69 -14.04
CA ALA A 91 -8.00 -18.42 -14.28
C ALA A 91 -7.81 -17.33 -15.35
N GLY A 92 -7.46 -16.11 -14.93
CA GLY A 92 -7.11 -15.00 -15.81
C GLY A 92 -8.17 -13.90 -15.95
N GLU A 93 -9.30 -13.99 -15.24
CA GLU A 93 -10.22 -12.85 -15.12
C GLU A 93 -9.98 -12.12 -13.79
N PRO A 94 -9.68 -10.80 -13.84
CA PRO A 94 -9.56 -10.02 -12.62
C PRO A 94 -10.90 -9.87 -11.91
N PRO A 95 -10.88 -9.68 -10.58
CA PRO A 95 -12.05 -9.26 -9.84
C PRO A 95 -12.70 -8.00 -10.45
N PRO A 96 -14.04 -7.85 -10.37
CA PRO A 96 -14.74 -6.68 -10.90
C PRO A 96 -14.33 -5.34 -10.26
N TRP A 97 -13.75 -5.37 -9.06
CA TRP A 97 -13.32 -4.17 -8.34
C TRP A 97 -11.94 -3.66 -8.78
N ASP A 98 -11.05 -4.50 -9.31
CA ASP A 98 -9.72 -4.08 -9.80
C ASP A 98 -9.81 -3.07 -10.96
N ARG A 99 -10.94 -3.02 -11.67
CA ARG A 99 -11.17 -2.08 -12.77
C ARG A 99 -11.80 -0.76 -12.33
N GLN A 100 -12.07 -0.59 -11.04
CA GLN A 100 -12.65 0.63 -10.49
C GLN A 100 -11.53 1.57 -10.05
N ILE A 101 -11.79 2.88 -10.09
CA ILE A 101 -10.84 3.89 -9.56
C ILE A 101 -10.72 3.78 -8.03
N VAL A 102 -11.74 3.27 -7.37
CA VAL A 102 -11.73 3.05 -5.92
C VAL A 102 -12.13 1.61 -5.69
N ASP A 103 -11.19 0.80 -5.20
CA ASP A 103 -11.48 -0.55 -4.71
C ASP A 103 -11.89 -0.46 -3.24
N PRO A 104 -13.08 -0.94 -2.83
CA PRO A 104 -13.48 -0.94 -1.43
C PRO A 104 -12.46 -1.60 -0.48
N TRP A 105 -11.58 -2.49 -0.94
CA TRP A 105 -10.65 -3.21 -0.10
C TRP A 105 -9.25 -2.58 -0.04
N TRP A 106 -8.53 -2.52 -1.17
CA TRP A 106 -7.17 -2.00 -1.19
C TRP A 106 -7.12 -0.49 -0.96
N THR A 107 -8.07 0.29 -1.47
CA THR A 107 -8.16 1.73 -1.15
C THR A 107 -8.40 1.95 0.35
N THR A 108 -9.15 1.08 1.02
CA THR A 108 -9.31 1.11 2.49
C THR A 108 -8.01 0.78 3.21
N ILE A 109 -7.28 -0.25 2.75
CA ILE A 109 -5.96 -0.61 3.31
C ILE A 109 -4.96 0.54 3.14
N HIS A 110 -4.93 1.21 1.99
CA HIS A 110 -4.09 2.37 1.73
C HIS A 110 -4.44 3.55 2.64
N THR A 111 -5.73 3.86 2.78
CA THR A 111 -6.21 4.89 3.71
C THR A 111 -5.74 4.59 5.14
N LEU A 112 -5.95 3.35 5.61
CA LEU A 112 -5.54 2.93 6.95
C LEU A 112 -4.03 2.92 7.14
N THR A 113 -3.26 2.57 6.10
CA THR A 113 -1.79 2.67 6.10
C THR A 113 -1.37 4.11 6.31
N GLY A 114 -1.96 5.05 5.58
CA GLY A 114 -1.79 6.48 5.79
C GLY A 114 -2.07 6.89 7.23
N VAL A 115 -3.24 6.51 7.75
CA VAL A 115 -3.66 6.81 9.13
C VAL A 115 -2.67 6.27 10.17
N VAL A 116 -2.22 5.02 10.03
CA VAL A 116 -1.22 4.43 10.93
C VAL A 116 0.07 5.24 10.89
N LEU A 117 0.62 5.46 9.69
CA LEU A 117 1.86 6.23 9.53
C LEU A 117 1.73 7.66 10.09
N GLY A 118 0.56 8.29 9.91
CA GLY A 118 0.29 9.63 10.44
C GLY A 118 0.21 9.66 11.96
N PHE A 119 -0.49 8.70 12.59
CA PHE A 119 -0.54 8.62 14.06
C PHE A 119 0.82 8.36 14.68
N TRP A 120 1.67 7.60 14.01
CA TRP A 120 3.06 7.39 14.42
C TRP A 120 3.96 8.60 14.11
N LEU A 121 3.43 9.68 13.51
CA LEU A 121 4.22 10.83 13.08
C LEU A 121 5.42 10.41 12.21
N THR A 122 5.22 9.41 11.35
CA THR A 122 6.19 9.09 10.31
C THR A 122 6.33 10.32 9.40
N PRO A 123 7.55 10.75 9.03
CA PRO A 123 7.73 11.89 8.13
C PRO A 123 6.94 11.73 6.82
N TYR A 124 6.26 12.79 6.38
CA TYR A 124 5.40 12.74 5.18
C TYR A 124 6.13 12.16 3.97
N PHE A 125 7.36 12.62 3.72
CA PHE A 125 8.17 12.13 2.61
C PHE A 125 8.38 10.61 2.67
N VAL A 126 8.61 10.04 3.85
CA VAL A 126 8.77 8.59 4.03
C VAL A 126 7.45 7.87 3.74
N ALA A 127 6.33 8.37 4.28
CA ALA A 127 5.01 7.79 4.04
C ALA A 127 4.64 7.82 2.53
N ALA A 128 4.93 8.93 1.85
CA ALA A 128 4.70 9.09 0.43
C ALA A 128 5.58 8.14 -0.41
N VAL A 129 6.88 8.03 -0.10
CA VAL A 129 7.78 7.12 -0.81
C VAL A 129 7.36 5.67 -0.62
N VAL A 130 7.02 5.26 0.61
CA VAL A 130 6.54 3.90 0.90
C VAL A 130 5.29 3.61 0.08
N THR A 131 4.25 4.43 0.17
CA THR A 131 2.99 4.20 -0.57
C THR A 131 3.19 4.14 -2.09
N VAL A 132 4.03 5.02 -2.66
CA VAL A 132 4.35 4.96 -4.10
C VAL A 132 5.13 3.69 -4.47
N LEU A 133 6.07 3.25 -3.62
CA LEU A 133 6.85 2.04 -3.89
C LEU A 133 5.99 0.77 -3.82
N TRP A 134 4.90 0.76 -3.04
CA TRP A 134 3.91 -0.30 -3.11
C TRP A 134 3.30 -0.40 -4.51
N GLU A 135 2.82 0.72 -5.06
CA GLU A 135 2.28 0.74 -6.43
C GLU A 135 3.29 0.30 -7.49
N VAL A 136 4.55 0.72 -7.34
CA VAL A 136 5.63 0.27 -8.24
C VAL A 136 5.85 -1.24 -8.11
N LEU A 137 5.78 -1.78 -6.89
CA LEU A 137 5.87 -3.22 -6.66
C LEU A 137 4.74 -3.94 -7.36
N GLU A 138 3.50 -3.46 -7.25
CA GLU A 138 2.37 -4.08 -7.91
C GLU A 138 2.51 -4.04 -9.43
N ILE A 139 2.93 -2.93 -10.03
CA ILE A 139 3.21 -2.84 -11.47
C ILE A 139 4.27 -3.86 -11.90
N SER A 140 5.27 -4.10 -11.05
CA SER A 140 6.50 -4.82 -11.39
C SER A 140 6.45 -6.31 -11.07
N VAL A 141 5.70 -6.70 -10.05
CA VAL A 141 5.69 -8.05 -9.48
C VAL A 141 4.43 -8.79 -9.94
N PRO A 142 4.58 -9.93 -10.63
CA PRO A 142 3.45 -10.72 -11.11
C PRO A 142 2.44 -11.12 -10.02
N GLY A 143 1.17 -10.96 -10.33
CA GLY A 143 0.07 -11.38 -9.47
C GLY A 143 -0.41 -10.33 -8.48
N PHE A 144 0.21 -9.15 -8.41
CA PHE A 144 -0.27 -8.01 -7.61
C PHE A 144 -0.78 -6.92 -8.57
N GLY A 145 -1.99 -6.41 -8.39
CA GLY A 145 -2.56 -5.34 -9.25
C GLY A 145 -2.45 -5.61 -10.77
N ASP A 146 -2.60 -6.87 -11.21
CA ASP A 146 -2.34 -7.29 -12.61
C ASP A 146 -3.24 -6.60 -13.64
N ASP A 147 -4.46 -6.25 -13.25
CA ASP A 147 -5.46 -5.61 -14.11
C ASP A 147 -6.00 -4.32 -13.49
N GLU A 148 -5.23 -3.77 -12.56
CA GLU A 148 -5.57 -2.56 -11.87
C GLU A 148 -5.32 -1.34 -12.76
N VAL A 149 -6.34 -0.48 -12.88
CA VAL A 149 -6.25 0.74 -13.69
C VAL A 149 -5.37 1.78 -13.02
N ASN A 150 -4.64 2.57 -13.82
CA ASN A 150 -3.76 3.63 -13.33
C ASN A 150 -4.48 4.63 -12.39
N GLY A 151 -5.77 4.87 -12.63
CA GLY A 151 -6.57 5.73 -11.75
C GLY A 151 -6.73 5.20 -10.33
N ASN A 152 -6.74 3.88 -10.14
CA ASN A 152 -6.85 3.26 -8.81
C ASN A 152 -5.57 3.50 -7.99
N ARG A 153 -4.40 3.11 -8.54
CA ARG A 153 -3.06 3.46 -8.02
C ARG A 153 -2.90 4.91 -7.57
N ILE A 154 -3.41 5.86 -8.36
CA ILE A 154 -3.37 7.29 -8.03
C ILE A 154 -4.30 7.60 -6.85
N ALA A 155 -5.52 7.05 -6.86
CA ALA A 155 -6.48 7.20 -5.78
C ALA A 155 -5.94 6.61 -4.47
N ASP A 156 -5.33 5.42 -4.52
CA ASP A 156 -4.76 4.70 -3.37
C ASP A 156 -3.64 5.51 -2.70
N ASN A 157 -2.73 6.07 -3.48
CA ASN A 157 -1.74 7.03 -2.97
C ASN A 157 -2.41 8.27 -2.36
N ALA A 158 -3.38 8.87 -3.07
CA ALA A 158 -4.03 10.09 -2.61
C ALA A 158 -4.77 9.89 -1.27
N VAL A 159 -5.52 8.80 -1.11
CA VAL A 159 -6.22 8.50 0.14
C VAL A 159 -5.26 8.13 1.26
N ALA A 160 -4.13 7.48 0.96
CA ALA A 160 -3.10 7.23 1.95
C ALA A 160 -2.48 8.54 2.45
N TRP A 161 -2.19 9.49 1.57
CA TRP A 161 -1.64 10.79 1.96
C TRP A 161 -2.64 11.64 2.72
N LEU A 162 -3.93 11.60 2.35
CA LEU A 162 -5.01 12.26 3.09
C LEU A 162 -5.19 11.64 4.48
N GLY A 163 -5.20 10.31 4.58
CA GLY A 163 -5.28 9.59 5.85
C GLY A 163 -4.10 9.93 6.76
N TRP A 164 -2.89 10.00 6.19
CA TRP A 164 -1.70 10.46 6.90
C TRP A 164 -1.86 11.89 7.41
N LEU A 165 -2.28 12.83 6.57
CA LEU A 165 -2.42 14.24 6.94
C LEU A 165 -3.38 14.43 8.13
N VAL A 166 -4.53 13.77 8.08
CA VAL A 166 -5.55 13.83 9.14
C VAL A 166 -5.00 13.23 10.44
N ALA A 167 -4.39 12.05 10.39
CA ALA A 167 -3.88 11.36 11.57
C ALA A 167 -2.64 12.04 12.17
N ALA A 168 -1.73 12.53 11.33
CA ALA A 168 -0.55 13.28 11.76
C ALA A 168 -0.94 14.62 12.39
N GLY A 169 -1.86 15.36 11.80
CA GLY A 169 -2.41 16.58 12.39
C GLY A 169 -3.05 16.32 13.75
N THR A 170 -3.87 15.27 13.85
CA THR A 170 -4.49 14.85 15.11
C THR A 170 -3.45 14.47 16.16
N SER A 171 -2.45 13.66 15.80
CA SER A 171 -1.40 13.24 16.72
C SER A 171 -0.50 14.40 17.14
N ALA A 172 -0.21 15.33 16.24
CA ALA A 172 0.60 16.52 16.51
C ALA A 172 -0.12 17.45 17.50
N LEU A 173 -1.41 17.69 17.28
CA LEU A 173 -2.27 18.46 18.19
C LEU A 173 -2.34 17.81 19.58
N ALA A 174 -2.56 16.49 19.64
CA ALA A 174 -2.68 15.76 20.90
C ALA A 174 -1.36 15.69 21.69
N GLY A 175 -0.22 15.65 20.99
CA GLY A 175 1.11 15.60 21.59
C GLY A 175 1.81 16.96 21.75
N ALA A 176 1.13 18.07 21.45
CA ALA A 176 1.70 19.41 21.41
C ALA A 176 3.04 19.49 20.64
N THR A 177 3.10 18.81 19.49
CA THR A 177 4.30 18.70 18.65
C THR A 177 4.03 19.16 17.21
N SER A 178 5.08 19.29 16.40
CA SER A 178 4.96 19.65 14.98
C SER A 178 4.71 18.43 14.10
N VAL A 179 4.02 18.64 12.98
CA VAL A 179 3.87 17.64 11.92
C VAL A 179 5.21 17.48 11.17
N PRO A 180 5.78 16.26 11.11
CA PRO A 180 7.06 16.04 10.41
C PRO A 180 6.83 15.89 8.91
N LEU A 181 7.12 16.95 8.14
CA LEU A 181 7.02 16.91 6.68
C LEU A 181 8.25 16.23 6.04
N ILE A 182 9.43 16.47 6.61
CA ILE A 182 10.72 15.92 6.20
C ILE A 182 11.34 15.16 7.38
N ALA A 183 12.12 14.12 7.07
CA ALA A 183 12.83 13.30 8.04
C ALA A 183 14.07 14.02 8.60
#